data_AF-A0A6G0IJ24-F1
#
_entry.id   AF-A0A6G0IJ24-F1
#
_cell.length_a   1.000
_cell.length_b   1.000
_cell.length_c   1.000
_cell.angle_alpha   90.00
_cell.angle_beta   90.00
_cell.angle_gamma   90.00
#
_symmetry.space_group_name_H-M   'P 1'
#
loop_
_entity.id
_entity.type
_entity.pdbx_description
1 polymer ?
#
loop_
_entity_poly.entity_id
_entity_poly.type
_entity_poly.pdbx_seq_one_letter_code
_entity_poly.pdbx_strand_id
1 'polypeptide(L)'
;MAPSTNRVGLLFLCAFFREVIAILSLTRHCMLDETDTSLCLHKLGQDGGITPDQVKPYVPTALGCDNIDRLEETLTGCGTSHRVNGIAVQPRVFGPELPKPARDVPKSKQRTVSVSLPALPVYAVGTRCGPPTRSYVEVKTDICADALKKNFIWLLCRLHSATNQSVPSWTGYNILASNSVDVIPSVVSYLPTINAPATQMATVHEILLQSEKIMNSLHISNMSVTFDQAL
;
A
#
# COMPACT_ATOMS: atom_id res chain seq x y z
N MET A 1 41.01 -53.33 -8.19
CA MET A 1 41.26 -52.43 -7.05
C MET A 1 40.31 -51.24 -7.19
N ALA A 2 39.43 -51.03 -6.22
CA ALA A 2 38.40 -49.98 -6.21
C ALA A 2 39.00 -48.56 -6.07
N PRO A 3 38.21 -47.50 -6.30
CA PRO A 3 37.58 -46.88 -5.12
C PRO A 3 36.09 -46.58 -5.34
N SER A 4 35.26 -47.25 -4.55
CA SER A 4 33.80 -47.09 -4.46
C SER A 4 33.37 -46.20 -3.29
N THR A 5 34.25 -45.33 -2.78
CA THR A 5 34.04 -44.69 -1.47
C THR A 5 33.53 -43.24 -1.50
N ASN A 6 33.40 -42.61 -2.68
CA ASN A 6 33.05 -41.17 -2.75
C ASN A 6 31.55 -40.85 -2.92
N ARG A 7 30.68 -41.81 -3.25
CA ARG A 7 29.24 -41.53 -3.40
C ARG A 7 28.47 -41.54 -2.08
N VAL A 8 28.90 -42.36 -1.12
CA VAL A 8 28.27 -42.44 0.20
C VAL A 8 28.55 -41.17 1.02
N GLY A 9 29.79 -40.66 0.98
CA GLY A 9 30.16 -39.41 1.66
C GLY A 9 29.40 -38.18 1.12
N LEU A 10 29.19 -38.09 -0.20
CA LEU A 10 28.45 -36.99 -0.82
C LEU A 10 26.94 -37.05 -0.51
N LEU A 11 26.35 -38.26 -0.47
CA LEU A 11 24.96 -38.46 -0.06
C LEU A 11 24.73 -38.12 1.42
N PHE A 12 25.67 -38.48 2.30
CA PHE A 12 25.62 -38.09 3.72
C PHE A 12 25.78 -36.58 3.91
N LEU A 13 26.68 -35.93 3.16
CA LEU A 13 26.84 -34.48 3.21
C LEU A 13 25.57 -33.75 2.72
N CYS A 14 24.96 -34.20 1.62
CA CYS A 14 23.71 -33.63 1.11
C CYS A 14 22.52 -33.84 2.04
N ALA A 15 22.41 -35.00 2.69
CA ALA A 15 21.39 -35.26 3.70
C ALA A 15 21.56 -34.36 4.92
N PHE A 16 22.80 -34.22 5.42
CA PHE A 16 23.12 -33.36 6.55
C PHE A 16 22.84 -31.88 6.23
N PHE A 17 23.23 -31.39 5.05
CA PHE A 17 22.92 -30.02 4.63
C PHE A 17 21.42 -29.79 4.47
N ARG A 18 20.66 -30.75 3.94
CA ARG A 18 19.19 -30.65 3.87
C ARG A 18 18.55 -30.58 5.25
N GLU A 19 19.03 -31.38 6.19
CA GLU A 19 18.49 -31.45 7.55
C GLU A 19 18.85 -30.18 8.34
N VAL A 20 20.08 -29.68 8.19
CA VAL A 20 20.50 -28.39 8.74
C VAL A 20 19.71 -27.23 8.12
N ILE A 21 19.47 -27.23 6.80
CA ILE A 21 18.63 -26.21 6.15
C ILE A 21 17.17 -26.32 6.62
N ALA A 22 16.64 -27.53 6.83
CA ALA A 22 15.29 -27.74 7.36
C ALA A 22 15.17 -27.27 8.81
N ILE A 23 16.15 -27.55 9.66
CA ILE A 23 16.22 -27.09 11.05
C ILE A 23 16.40 -25.57 11.10
N LEU A 24 17.27 -25.00 10.26
CA LEU A 24 17.46 -23.55 10.13
C LEU A 24 16.20 -22.87 9.59
N SER A 25 15.47 -23.51 8.68
CA SER A 25 14.17 -23.05 8.19
C SER A 25 13.14 -23.04 9.32
N LEU A 26 12.96 -24.16 10.02
CA LEU A 26 12.00 -24.30 11.14
C LEU A 26 12.29 -23.32 12.29
N THR A 27 13.57 -23.18 12.67
CA THR A 27 13.98 -22.25 13.72
C THR A 27 13.89 -20.79 13.29
N ARG A 28 14.18 -20.45 12.02
CA ARG A 28 13.94 -19.10 11.49
C ARG A 28 12.46 -18.75 11.45
N HIS A 29 11.59 -19.67 11.00
CA HIS A 29 10.14 -19.44 10.99
C HIS A 29 9.62 -19.18 12.41
N CYS A 30 10.07 -19.98 13.37
CA CYS A 30 9.64 -19.83 14.76
C CYS A 30 10.07 -18.49 15.40
N MET A 31 11.30 -18.03 15.11
CA MET A 31 11.79 -16.73 15.57
C MET A 31 11.14 -15.55 14.84
N LEU A 32 10.79 -15.73 13.56
CA LEU A 32 10.00 -14.76 12.79
C LEU A 32 8.60 -14.62 13.37
N ASP A 33 7.92 -15.73 13.65
CA ASP A 33 6.57 -15.72 14.23
C ASP A 33 6.52 -15.03 15.60
N GLU A 34 7.52 -15.24 16.45
CA GLU A 34 7.67 -14.54 17.73
C GLU A 34 7.88 -13.02 17.53
N THR A 35 8.69 -12.64 16.55
CA THR A 35 8.98 -11.24 16.22
C THR A 35 7.73 -10.55 15.65
N ASP A 36 7.05 -11.17 14.69
CA ASP A 36 5.82 -10.65 14.07
C ASP A 36 4.67 -10.58 15.09
N THR A 37 4.57 -11.57 15.97
CA THR A 37 3.59 -11.56 17.07
C THR A 37 3.86 -10.41 18.05
N SER A 38 5.11 -10.17 18.45
CA SER A 38 5.45 -9.06 19.35
C SER A 38 5.19 -7.68 18.70
N LEU A 39 5.48 -7.53 17.40
CA LEU A 39 5.14 -6.34 16.61
C LEU A 39 3.62 -6.14 16.50
N CYS A 40 2.86 -7.21 16.29
CA CYS A 40 1.40 -7.19 16.18
C CYS A 40 0.75 -6.79 17.52
N LEU A 41 1.16 -7.41 18.63
CA LEU A 41 0.66 -7.07 19.97
C LEU A 41 1.02 -5.63 20.36
N HIS A 42 2.22 -5.17 20.02
CA HIS A 42 2.59 -3.78 20.23
C HIS A 42 1.69 -2.81 19.45
N LYS A 43 1.39 -3.12 18.17
CA LYS A 43 0.44 -2.33 17.37
C LYS A 43 -0.99 -2.38 17.93
N LEU A 44 -1.43 -3.51 18.47
CA LEU A 44 -2.77 -3.66 19.07
C LEU A 44 -2.91 -2.93 20.42
N GLY A 45 -1.82 -2.84 21.20
CA GLY A 45 -1.78 -2.11 22.47
C GLY A 45 -1.53 -0.61 22.31
N GLN A 46 -1.21 -0.15 21.10
CA GLN A 46 -1.38 1.26 20.77
C GLN A 46 -2.88 1.51 20.63
N ASP A 47 -3.42 2.47 21.38
CA ASP A 47 -4.72 3.10 21.06
C ASP A 47 -4.55 3.83 19.72
N GLY A 48 -4.39 3.06 18.66
CA GLY A 48 -4.16 3.52 17.30
C GLY A 48 -5.45 4.12 16.82
N GLY A 49 -5.60 5.44 16.99
CA GLY A 49 -6.57 6.19 16.23
C GLY A 49 -6.41 5.86 14.74
N ILE A 50 -7.50 6.01 13.98
CA ILE A 50 -7.53 5.73 12.54
C ILE A 50 -6.50 6.60 11.77
N THR A 51 -5.99 7.67 12.41
CA THR A 51 -4.99 8.59 11.86
C THR A 51 -3.56 8.12 12.17
N PRO A 52 -2.71 7.91 11.14
CA PRO A 52 -1.31 7.53 11.36
C PRO A 52 -0.48 8.63 12.04
N ASP A 53 0.47 8.24 12.91
CA ASP A 53 1.33 9.17 13.67
C ASP A 53 2.20 10.11 12.80
N GLN A 54 2.43 9.73 11.55
CA GLN A 54 3.33 10.42 10.62
C GLN A 54 2.65 11.55 9.85
N VAL A 55 1.31 11.57 9.79
CA VAL A 55 0.56 12.66 9.16
C VAL A 55 0.29 13.77 10.16
N LYS A 56 0.44 15.02 9.71
CA LYS A 56 0.36 16.23 10.55
C LYS A 56 -0.96 16.96 10.34
N PRO A 57 -1.53 17.58 11.39
CA PRO A 57 -2.70 18.44 11.26
C PRO A 57 -2.45 19.64 10.34
N TYR A 58 -3.52 20.16 9.75
CA TYR A 58 -3.57 21.33 8.86
C TYR A 58 -2.80 21.20 7.54
N VAL A 59 -2.28 20.01 7.22
CA VAL A 59 -1.59 19.74 5.96
C VAL A 59 -2.55 19.04 5.01
N PRO A 60 -2.66 19.47 3.73
CA PRO A 60 -3.47 18.77 2.74
C PRO A 60 -3.07 17.30 2.63
N THR A 61 -4.06 16.42 2.75
CA THR A 61 -3.87 14.97 2.74
C THR A 61 -4.67 14.35 1.61
N ALA A 62 -4.06 13.41 0.90
CA ALA A 62 -4.77 12.52 0.00
C ALA A 62 -4.72 11.09 0.54
N LEU A 63 -5.82 10.35 0.40
CA LEU A 63 -5.89 8.94 0.70
C LEU A 63 -5.95 8.12 -0.58
N GLY A 64 -5.19 7.03 -0.62
CA GLY A 64 -5.25 6.03 -1.68
C GLY A 64 -5.58 4.69 -1.05
N CYS A 65 -6.68 4.06 -1.47
CA CYS A 65 -7.07 2.74 -1.03
C CYS A 65 -6.99 1.77 -2.20
N ASP A 66 -6.31 0.65 -1.97
CA ASP A 66 -6.03 -0.36 -2.97
C ASP A 66 -6.41 -1.75 -2.45
N ASN A 67 -6.74 -2.64 -3.40
CA ASN A 67 -7.02 -4.03 -3.12
C ASN A 67 -5.75 -4.84 -3.02
N ILE A 68 -5.67 -5.65 -1.96
CA ILE A 68 -4.68 -6.70 -1.87
C ILE A 68 -5.35 -8.01 -2.22
N ASP A 69 -5.09 -8.45 -3.44
CA ASP A 69 -5.34 -9.82 -3.86
C ASP A 69 -4.17 -10.67 -3.36
N ARG A 70 -4.37 -11.33 -2.22
CA ARG A 70 -3.55 -12.51 -1.95
C ARG A 70 -4.01 -13.56 -2.94
N LEU A 71 -3.10 -14.02 -3.80
CA LEU A 71 -3.25 -15.16 -4.71
C LEU A 71 -3.47 -16.50 -3.94
N GLU A 72 -4.28 -16.50 -2.88
CA GLU A 72 -4.76 -17.70 -2.20
C GLU A 72 -5.83 -18.32 -3.10
N GLU A 73 -5.42 -19.29 -3.92
CA GLU A 73 -6.34 -20.10 -4.71
C GLU A 73 -7.28 -20.88 -3.79
N THR A 74 -8.49 -20.35 -3.57
CA THR A 74 -9.58 -21.14 -3.02
C THR A 74 -10.04 -22.15 -4.09
N LEU A 75 -10.42 -23.37 -3.69
CA LEU A 75 -10.90 -24.43 -4.59
C LEU A 75 -12.11 -24.01 -5.46
N THR A 76 -12.83 -22.96 -5.05
CA THR A 76 -13.99 -22.40 -5.76
C THR A 76 -13.65 -21.20 -6.65
N GLY A 77 -12.42 -20.65 -6.55
CA GLY A 77 -12.05 -19.35 -7.13
C GLY A 77 -12.81 -18.16 -6.53
N CYS A 78 -13.70 -18.38 -5.55
CA CYS A 78 -14.52 -17.36 -4.90
C CYS A 78 -14.05 -17.14 -3.46
N GLY A 79 -13.84 -15.88 -3.08
CA GLY A 79 -13.44 -15.53 -1.73
C GLY A 79 -11.92 -15.60 -1.50
N THR A 80 -11.11 -15.36 -2.53
CA THR A 80 -9.71 -14.97 -2.36
C THR A 80 -9.67 -13.84 -1.33
N SER A 81 -8.74 -13.88 -0.35
CA SER A 81 -8.69 -12.93 0.76
C SER A 81 -8.49 -11.48 0.26
N HIS A 82 -9.58 -10.81 -0.12
CA HIS A 82 -9.55 -9.42 -0.58
C HIS A 82 -9.53 -8.55 0.66
N ARG A 83 -8.38 -7.96 0.94
CA ARG A 83 -8.24 -6.93 1.97
C ARG A 83 -8.07 -5.59 1.29
N VAL A 84 -8.54 -4.54 1.94
CA VAL A 84 -8.24 -3.17 1.50
C VAL A 84 -7.13 -2.61 2.36
N ASN A 85 -6.08 -2.11 1.70
CA ASN A 85 -5.05 -1.31 2.33
C ASN A 85 -5.18 0.14 1.90
N GLY A 86 -5.08 1.04 2.88
CA GLY A 86 -5.04 2.48 2.64
C GLY A 86 -3.65 3.06 2.88
N ILE A 87 -3.32 4.11 2.15
CA ILE A 87 -2.20 5.00 2.43
C ILE A 87 -2.71 6.44 2.54
N ALA A 88 -2.09 7.20 3.44
CA ALA A 88 -2.21 8.65 3.52
C ALA A 88 -0.94 9.29 2.96
N VAL A 89 -1.11 10.29 2.10
CA VAL A 89 -0.02 11.01 1.44
C VAL A 89 -0.15 12.49 1.78
N GLN A 90 0.92 13.07 2.32
CA GLN A 90 1.03 14.50 2.61
C GLN A 90 2.31 15.06 2.03
N PRO A 91 2.35 16.32 1.55
CA PRO A 91 3.60 16.99 1.23
C PRO A 91 4.46 17.11 2.48
N ARG A 92 5.77 16.92 2.34
CA ARG A 92 6.70 17.06 3.45
C ARG A 92 6.79 18.53 3.86
N VAL A 93 6.29 18.82 5.06
CA VAL A 93 6.39 20.13 5.69
C VAL A 93 7.48 20.14 6.76
N PHE A 94 8.36 21.15 6.71
CA PHE A 94 9.37 21.40 7.72
C PHE A 94 8.74 22.18 8.89
N GLY A 95 8.97 21.72 10.11
CA GLY A 95 8.44 22.29 11.35
C GLY A 95 8.95 21.49 12.56
N PRO A 96 8.70 21.93 13.80
CA PRO A 96 9.14 21.21 14.99
C PRO A 96 8.62 19.77 14.92
N GLU A 97 9.54 18.80 14.87
CA GLU A 97 9.17 17.39 14.95
C GLU A 97 8.61 17.14 16.36
N LEU A 98 7.39 16.62 16.43
CA LEU A 98 6.92 16.04 17.68
C LEU A 98 7.88 14.88 18.02
N PRO A 99 8.33 14.78 19.28
CA PRO A 99 9.22 13.70 19.68
C PRO A 99 8.54 12.37 19.37
N LYS A 100 9.13 11.59 18.47
CA LYS A 100 8.73 10.20 18.26
C LYS A 100 9.00 9.49 19.58
N PRO A 101 8.00 8.90 20.25
CA PRO A 101 8.32 8.00 21.35
C PRO A 101 9.04 6.80 20.72
N ALA A 102 10.36 6.73 20.90
CA ALA A 102 11.11 5.50 20.69
C ALA A 102 10.61 4.53 21.75
N ARG A 103 9.68 3.66 21.37
CA ARG A 103 9.20 2.59 22.24
C ARG A 103 9.94 1.33 21.83
N ASP A 104 10.80 0.86 22.72
CA ASP A 104 11.38 -0.47 22.58
C ASP A 104 10.24 -1.49 22.59
N VAL A 105 10.16 -2.30 21.54
CA VAL A 105 9.24 -3.44 21.50
C VAL A 105 9.92 -4.58 22.25
N PRO A 106 9.45 -4.94 23.47
CA PRO A 106 10.05 -6.05 24.19
C PRO A 106 9.81 -7.35 23.40
N LYS A 107 10.86 -8.13 23.20
CA LYS A 107 10.74 -9.45 22.56
C LYS A 107 9.84 -10.34 23.42
N SER A 108 8.82 -10.93 22.81
CA SER A 108 7.94 -11.91 23.43
C SER A 108 8.16 -13.28 22.82
N LYS A 109 8.04 -14.35 23.62
CA LYS A 109 8.02 -15.74 23.14
C LYS A 109 6.63 -16.19 22.69
N GLN A 110 5.66 -15.28 22.71
CA GLN A 110 4.31 -15.54 22.24
C GLN A 110 4.32 -15.68 20.72
N ARG A 111 3.68 -16.73 20.21
CA ARG A 111 3.64 -17.09 18.78
C ARG A 111 2.24 -16.99 18.18
N THR A 112 1.26 -16.59 18.98
CA THR A 112 -0.13 -16.53 18.60
C THR A 112 -0.78 -15.28 19.15
N VAL A 113 -1.57 -14.63 18.32
CA VAL A 113 -2.38 -13.47 18.69
C VAL A 113 -3.83 -13.79 18.42
N SER A 114 -4.66 -13.74 19.46
CA SER A 114 -6.12 -13.80 19.33
C SER A 114 -6.65 -12.38 19.13
N VAL A 115 -6.81 -11.94 17.89
CA VAL A 115 -7.43 -10.65 17.56
C VAL A 115 -8.90 -10.88 17.23
N SER A 116 -9.81 -10.25 17.97
CA SER A 116 -11.18 -10.08 17.50
C SER A 116 -11.19 -9.01 16.42
N LEU A 117 -11.36 -9.40 15.16
CA LEU A 117 -11.52 -8.43 14.08
C LEU A 117 -12.91 -7.79 14.20
N PRO A 118 -13.02 -6.44 14.13
CA PRO A 118 -14.32 -5.79 14.12
C PRO A 118 -15.08 -6.23 12.86
N ALA A 119 -16.30 -6.72 13.05
CA ALA A 119 -17.20 -7.02 11.94
C ALA A 119 -17.67 -5.70 11.31
N LEU A 120 -17.65 -5.61 9.98
CA LEU A 120 -18.22 -4.46 9.28
C LEU A 120 -19.72 -4.38 9.56
N PRO A 121 -20.26 -3.19 9.86
CA PRO A 121 -21.70 -3.02 10.01
C PRO A 121 -22.41 -3.35 8.70
N VAL A 122 -23.62 -3.91 8.79
CA VAL A 122 -24.44 -4.21 7.62
C VAL A 122 -24.77 -2.91 6.90
N TYR A 123 -24.33 -2.80 5.65
CA TYR A 123 -24.65 -1.65 4.81
C TYR A 123 -26.05 -1.84 4.19
N ALA A 124 -27.04 -1.14 4.73
CA ALA A 124 -28.36 -1.06 4.15
C ALA A 124 -28.34 -0.02 3.01
N VAL A 125 -28.48 -0.47 1.76
CA VAL A 125 -28.58 0.41 0.60
C VAL A 125 -29.89 1.20 0.72
N GLY A 126 -29.81 2.47 1.09
CA GLY A 126 -30.94 3.40 0.95
C GLY A 126 -31.32 3.57 -0.52
N THR A 127 -32.51 4.13 -0.79
CA THR A 127 -32.92 4.46 -2.16
C THR A 127 -31.84 5.34 -2.80
N ARG A 128 -31.35 4.96 -3.98
CA ARG A 128 -30.30 5.70 -4.68
C ARG A 128 -30.82 7.10 -5.04
N CYS A 129 -30.39 8.09 -4.27
CA CYS A 129 -30.50 9.49 -4.65
C CYS A 129 -29.35 9.76 -5.61
N GLY A 130 -29.64 10.16 -6.84
CA GLY A 130 -28.60 10.57 -7.78
C GLY A 130 -27.77 11.71 -7.19
N PRO A 131 -26.47 11.83 -7.56
CA PRO A 131 -25.68 12.97 -7.15
C PRO A 131 -26.39 14.26 -7.63
N PRO A 132 -26.25 15.38 -6.88
CA PRO A 132 -26.75 16.67 -7.34
C PRO A 132 -26.15 17.00 -8.72
N THR A 133 -26.88 17.80 -9.50
CA THR A 133 -26.52 18.16 -10.87
C THR A 133 -25.08 18.63 -10.93
N ARG A 134 -24.24 17.90 -11.66
CA ARG A 134 -22.81 18.19 -11.80
C ARG A 134 -22.65 19.43 -12.68
N SER A 135 -21.87 20.40 -12.21
CA SER A 135 -21.36 21.46 -13.08
C SER A 135 -20.16 20.93 -13.86
N TYR A 136 -20.22 20.96 -15.18
CA TYR A 136 -19.04 20.71 -15.99
C TYR A 136 -18.07 21.87 -15.82
N VAL A 137 -16.83 21.57 -15.42
CA VAL A 137 -15.74 22.51 -15.56
C VAL A 137 -15.22 22.33 -16.98
N GLU A 138 -15.44 23.33 -17.82
CA GLU A 138 -14.86 23.37 -19.15
C GLU A 138 -13.33 23.45 -18.99
N VAL A 139 -12.65 22.32 -19.26
CA VAL A 139 -11.19 22.29 -19.27
C VAL A 139 -10.74 23.15 -20.44
N LYS A 140 -10.05 24.26 -20.14
CA LYS A 140 -9.55 25.20 -21.15
C LYS A 140 -8.89 24.45 -22.31
N THR A 141 -9.35 24.70 -23.53
CA THR A 141 -8.87 24.09 -24.78
C THR A 141 -7.36 24.20 -24.97
N ASP A 142 -6.76 25.26 -24.44
CA ASP A 142 -5.31 25.51 -24.49
C ASP A 142 -4.49 24.42 -23.79
N ILE A 143 -4.98 23.87 -22.66
CA ILE A 143 -4.27 22.82 -21.91
C ILE A 143 -4.22 21.53 -22.73
N CYS A 144 -5.33 21.18 -23.40
CA CYS A 144 -5.40 20.02 -24.27
C CYS A 144 -4.50 20.18 -25.50
N ALA A 145 -4.46 21.37 -26.10
CA ALA A 145 -3.61 21.65 -27.26
C ALA A 145 -2.11 21.49 -26.91
N ASP A 146 -1.69 21.97 -25.75
CA ASP A 146 -0.30 21.84 -25.31
C ASP A 146 0.07 20.41 -24.90
N ALA A 147 -0.85 19.67 -24.28
CA ALA A 147 -0.65 18.24 -24.01
C ALA A 147 -0.50 17.43 -25.31
N LEU A 148 -1.33 17.71 -26.32
CA LEU A 148 -1.23 17.08 -27.64
C LEU A 148 0.11 17.36 -28.32
N LYS A 149 0.58 18.62 -28.32
CA LYS A 149 1.89 18.99 -28.86
C LYS A 149 3.02 18.25 -28.15
N LYS A 150 3.01 18.20 -26.81
CA LYS A 150 4.04 17.50 -26.02
C LYS A 150 4.07 16.01 -26.33
N ASN A 151 2.90 15.37 -26.43
CA ASN A 151 2.77 13.97 -26.79
C ASN A 151 3.29 13.69 -28.21
N PHE A 152 2.98 14.57 -29.16
CA PHE A 152 3.43 14.44 -30.53
C PHE A 152 4.96 14.55 -30.65
N ILE A 153 5.56 15.54 -29.97
CA ILE A 153 7.03 15.71 -29.92
C ILE A 153 7.68 14.47 -29.30
N TRP A 154 7.16 13.97 -28.17
CA TRP A 154 7.69 12.75 -27.54
C TRP A 154 7.68 11.56 -28.50
N LEU A 155 6.56 11.35 -29.20
CA LEU A 155 6.41 10.25 -30.17
C LEU A 155 7.43 10.40 -31.31
N LEU A 156 7.56 11.59 -31.89
CA LEU A 156 8.52 11.86 -32.97
C LEU A 156 9.96 11.62 -32.53
N CYS A 157 10.36 12.11 -31.36
CA CYS A 157 11.71 11.90 -30.83
C CYS A 157 11.99 10.41 -30.61
N ARG A 158 11.03 9.65 -30.08
CA ARG A 158 11.17 8.20 -29.88
C ARG A 158 11.27 7.44 -31.21
N LEU A 159 10.48 7.82 -32.22
CA LEU A 159 10.51 7.21 -33.55
C LEU A 159 11.83 7.52 -34.29
N HIS A 160 12.32 8.75 -34.17
CA HIS A 160 13.59 9.15 -34.77
C HIS A 160 14.79 8.41 -34.18
N SER A 161 14.80 8.23 -32.85
CA SER A 161 15.87 7.52 -32.13
C SER A 161 15.55 6.03 -31.89
N ALA A 162 14.75 5.39 -32.74
CA ALA A 162 14.25 4.03 -32.49
C ALA A 162 15.37 2.97 -32.31
N THR A 163 16.51 3.12 -32.99
CA THR A 163 17.65 2.19 -32.93
C THR A 163 18.59 2.44 -31.77
N ASN A 164 18.65 3.67 -31.25
CA ASN A 164 19.47 4.05 -30.11
C ASN A 164 18.67 5.00 -29.21
N GLN A 165 17.70 4.43 -28.50
CA GLN A 165 16.66 5.18 -27.82
C GLN A 165 17.20 5.91 -26.59
N SER A 166 17.53 7.19 -26.76
CA SER A 166 17.93 8.09 -25.67
C SER A 166 16.75 8.80 -25.01
N VAL A 167 15.56 8.79 -25.64
CA VAL A 167 14.36 9.46 -25.13
C VAL A 167 13.67 8.54 -24.12
N PRO A 168 13.42 9.01 -22.89
CA PRO A 168 12.78 8.20 -21.87
C PRO A 168 11.34 7.82 -22.26
N SER A 169 10.76 6.88 -21.49
CA SER A 169 9.34 6.56 -21.58
C SER A 169 8.49 7.81 -21.36
N TRP A 170 7.20 7.73 -21.72
CA TRP A 170 6.29 8.89 -21.68
C TRP A 170 6.32 9.62 -20.34
N THR A 171 6.31 8.88 -19.23
CA THR A 171 6.40 9.44 -17.87
C THR A 171 7.70 10.20 -17.65
N GLY A 172 8.84 9.58 -17.99
CA GLY A 172 10.16 10.23 -17.81
C GLY A 172 10.33 11.46 -18.70
N TYR A 173 9.81 11.42 -19.93
CA TYR A 173 9.81 12.58 -20.81
C TYR A 173 8.98 13.73 -20.22
N ASN A 174 7.78 13.45 -19.71
CA ASN A 174 6.95 14.49 -19.10
C ASN A 174 7.57 15.06 -17.83
N ILE A 175 8.26 14.26 -17.02
CA ILE A 175 9.01 14.75 -15.86
C ILE A 175 10.12 15.71 -16.31
N LEU A 176 10.94 15.32 -17.30
CA LEU A 176 12.03 16.17 -17.82
C LEU A 176 11.54 17.42 -18.56
N ALA A 177 10.42 17.32 -19.27
CA ALA A 177 9.81 18.43 -19.99
C ALA A 177 9.02 19.39 -19.08
N SER A 178 8.80 19.01 -17.82
CA SER A 178 8.09 19.82 -16.83
C SER A 178 9.10 20.52 -15.91
N ASN A 179 9.65 21.64 -16.39
CA ASN A 179 10.64 22.44 -15.64
C ASN A 179 10.02 23.44 -14.64
N SER A 180 8.70 23.45 -14.49
CA SER A 180 8.00 24.57 -13.82
C SER A 180 7.40 24.21 -12.45
N VAL A 181 7.71 23.04 -11.88
CA VAL A 181 7.15 22.63 -10.59
C VAL A 181 8.26 22.08 -9.70
N ASP A 182 8.51 22.77 -8.59
CA ASP A 182 9.34 22.22 -7.51
C ASP A 182 8.64 20.98 -6.93
N VAL A 183 9.26 19.81 -7.10
CA VAL A 183 8.74 18.56 -6.55
C VAL A 183 9.05 18.52 -5.07
N ILE A 184 8.05 18.85 -4.24
CA ILE A 184 8.14 18.68 -2.80
C ILE A 184 7.98 17.19 -2.49
N PRO A 185 8.94 16.55 -1.79
CA PRO A 185 8.80 15.14 -1.41
C PRO A 185 7.58 14.95 -0.50
N SER A 186 6.92 13.80 -0.59
CA SER A 186 5.76 13.48 0.24
C SER A 186 6.12 12.51 1.37
N VAL A 187 5.41 12.60 2.49
CA VAL A 187 5.35 11.59 3.54
C VAL A 187 4.21 10.64 3.20
N VAL A 188 4.49 9.34 3.29
CA VAL A 188 3.51 8.27 3.06
C VAL A 188 3.34 7.49 4.35
N SER A 189 2.08 7.28 4.75
CA SER A 189 1.74 6.58 5.99
C SER A 189 0.66 5.54 5.74
N TYR A 190 0.81 4.36 6.32
CA TYR A 190 -0.14 3.26 6.12
C TYR A 190 -1.34 3.41 7.05
N LEU A 191 -2.53 3.22 6.50
CA LEU A 191 -3.79 3.12 7.24
C LEU A 191 -4.01 1.68 7.72
N PRO A 192 -4.85 1.48 8.75
CA PRO A 192 -5.27 0.15 9.17
C PRO A 192 -5.89 -0.64 8.01
N THR A 193 -5.49 -1.91 7.87
CA THR A 193 -6.06 -2.82 6.88
C THR A 193 -7.51 -3.14 7.22
N ILE A 194 -8.41 -3.03 6.23
CA ILE A 194 -9.79 -3.52 6.36
C ILE A 194 -9.83 -4.94 5.79
N ASN A 195 -10.20 -5.90 6.63
CA ASN A 195 -10.27 -7.31 6.26
C ASN A 195 -11.61 -7.64 5.56
N ALA A 196 -11.90 -6.93 4.47
CA ALA A 196 -13.06 -7.15 3.63
C ALA A 196 -12.76 -6.69 2.18
N PRO A 197 -13.44 -7.26 1.16
CA PRO A 197 -13.22 -6.88 -0.24
C PRO A 197 -13.66 -5.44 -0.53
N ALA A 198 -12.91 -4.66 -1.34
CA ALA A 198 -13.40 -3.35 -1.79
C ALA A 198 -14.61 -3.40 -2.72
N THR A 199 -14.92 -4.58 -3.28
CA THR A 199 -16.14 -4.78 -4.08
C THR A 199 -17.42 -4.69 -3.25
N GLN A 200 -17.32 -4.88 -1.92
CA GLN A 200 -18.47 -4.76 -1.04
C GLN A 200 -18.74 -3.31 -0.65
N MET A 201 -19.99 -2.88 -0.79
CA MET A 201 -20.39 -1.51 -0.42
C MET A 201 -20.17 -1.19 1.06
N ALA A 202 -20.25 -2.20 1.94
CA ALA A 202 -19.95 -2.02 3.36
C ALA A 202 -18.48 -1.62 3.58
N THR A 203 -17.56 -2.21 2.83
CA THR A 203 -16.14 -1.85 2.86
C THR A 203 -15.92 -0.43 2.37
N VAL A 204 -16.53 -0.07 1.23
CA VAL A 204 -16.43 1.31 0.68
C VAL A 204 -16.97 2.33 1.68
N HIS A 205 -18.12 2.05 2.30
CA HIS A 205 -18.70 2.91 3.32
C HIS A 205 -17.79 3.06 4.55
N GLU A 206 -17.20 1.97 5.03
CA GLU A 206 -16.25 2.02 6.15
C GLU A 206 -15.01 2.85 5.81
N ILE A 207 -14.46 2.72 4.59
CA ILE A 207 -13.33 3.56 4.16
C ILE A 207 -13.71 5.05 4.17
N LEU A 208 -14.90 5.39 3.69
CA LEU A 208 -15.39 6.78 3.71
C LEU A 208 -15.54 7.31 5.13
N LEU A 209 -16.10 6.52 6.06
CA LEU A 209 -16.20 6.88 7.47
C LEU A 209 -14.81 7.06 8.12
N GLN A 210 -13.86 6.19 7.81
CA GLN A 210 -12.48 6.34 8.28
C GLN A 210 -11.83 7.59 7.70
N SER A 211 -12.05 7.87 6.42
CA SER A 211 -11.56 9.07 5.74
C SER A 211 -12.09 10.34 6.39
N GLU A 212 -13.39 10.39 6.72
CA GLU A 212 -14.00 11.51 7.43
C GLU A 212 -13.41 11.70 8.83
N LYS A 213 -13.21 10.61 9.58
CA LYS A 213 -12.56 10.67 10.90
C LYS A 213 -11.12 11.21 10.82
N ILE A 214 -10.35 10.80 9.81
CA ILE A 214 -8.99 11.32 9.55
C ILE A 214 -9.06 12.79 9.15
N MET A 215 -10.00 13.17 8.29
CA MET A 215 -10.17 14.55 7.84
C MET A 215 -10.43 15.48 9.04
N ASN A 216 -11.32 15.05 9.93
CA ASN A 216 -11.67 15.77 11.15
C ASN A 216 -10.50 15.84 12.15
N SER A 217 -9.75 14.76 12.34
CA SER A 217 -8.57 14.75 13.23
C SER A 217 -7.42 15.62 12.73
N LEU A 218 -7.30 15.77 11.41
CA LEU A 218 -6.29 16.61 10.76
C LEU A 218 -6.74 18.07 10.61
N HIS A 219 -7.97 18.43 10.98
CA HIS A 219 -8.52 19.78 10.84
C HIS A 219 -8.43 20.35 9.41
N ILE A 220 -8.67 19.51 8.41
CA ILE A 220 -8.70 19.92 6.99
C ILE A 220 -10.14 19.91 6.47
N SER A 221 -10.48 20.84 5.58
CA SER A 221 -11.85 21.00 5.08
C SER A 221 -12.20 20.06 3.93
N ASN A 222 -11.18 19.64 3.17
CA ASN A 222 -11.34 18.81 1.99
C ASN A 222 -10.21 17.77 1.95
N MET A 223 -10.55 16.56 1.52
CA MET A 223 -9.61 15.46 1.35
C MET A 223 -9.92 14.74 0.05
N SER A 224 -8.89 14.42 -0.73
CA SER A 224 -9.04 13.55 -1.89
C SER A 224 -8.92 12.10 -1.45
N VAL A 225 -9.89 11.27 -1.81
CA VAL A 225 -9.86 9.82 -1.55
C VAL A 225 -9.98 9.11 -2.89
N THR A 226 -9.00 8.25 -3.17
CA THR A 226 -8.91 7.51 -4.42
C THR A 226 -9.02 6.02 -4.12
N PHE A 227 -9.78 5.31 -4.95
CA PHE A 227 -10.04 3.88 -4.80
C PHE A 227 -9.69 3.19 -6.10
N ASP A 228 -9.01 2.05 -6.00
CA ASP A 228 -9.02 1.11 -7.11
C ASP A 228 -10.35 0.35 -7.12
N GLN A 229 -11.07 0.42 -8.23
CA GLN A 229 -12.27 -0.37 -8.44
C GLN A 229 -11.84 -1.67 -9.10
N ALA A 230 -11.59 -2.70 -8.29
CA ALA A 230 -11.49 -4.05 -8.84
C ALA A 230 -12.83 -4.41 -9.49
N LEU A 231 -12.78 -4.67 -10.80
CA LEU A 231 -13.88 -5.20 -11.62
C LEU A 231 -13.82 -6.73 -11.64
#